data_AF-A0A645CW14-F1
#
_entry.id   AF-A0A645CW14-F1
#
_cell.length_a   1.000
_cell.length_b   1.000
_cell.length_c   1.000
_cell.angle_alpha   90.00
_cell.angle_beta   90.00
_cell.angle_gamma   90.00
#
_symmetry.space_group_name_H-M   'P 1'
#
loop_
_entity.id
_entity.type
_entity.pdbx_description
1 polymer ?
#
loop_
_entity_poly.entity_id
_entity_poly.type
_entity_poly.pdbx_seq_one_letter_code
_entity_poly.pdbx_strand_id
1 'polypeptide(L)'
;MSGKNAVLFSAVEDNYKSVGVAGNADGHKVSGQSAVDINLAKQLNILLTQLGVDGGNIIMDVGTAAVGYGFEYVASTMDRIRLAALGQNDTDLQMPIMTNVGDEAWGVKEAVFTEEEAPEWGNQEERGIAMEVSTAASCLIGGSNAVIVKHPESAKVIKNFIKELVG
;
A
#
# COMPACT_ATOMS: atom_id res chain seq x y z
N MET A 1 17.08 -16.80 -0.33
CA MET A 1 16.79 -16.08 0.93
C MET A 1 16.01 -16.95 1.91
N SER A 2 16.05 -18.28 1.71
CA SER A 2 15.32 -19.30 2.46
C SER A 2 15.22 -19.07 3.97
N GLY A 3 13.99 -19.18 4.48
CA GLY A 3 13.70 -19.16 5.92
C GLY A 3 13.60 -17.78 6.57
N LYS A 4 13.85 -16.68 5.84
CA LYS A 4 13.75 -15.31 6.39
C LYS A 4 12.32 -14.78 6.58
N ASN A 5 11.30 -15.48 6.04
CA ASN A 5 9.90 -15.05 6.09
C ASN A 5 9.71 -13.58 5.63
N ALA A 6 10.40 -13.22 4.53
CA ALA A 6 10.31 -11.88 3.95
C ALA A 6 9.03 -11.73 3.10
N VAL A 7 8.67 -10.50 2.78
CA VAL A 7 7.67 -10.19 1.75
C VAL A 7 8.41 -9.94 0.43
N LEU A 8 8.05 -10.68 -0.63
CA LEU A 8 8.58 -10.47 -1.97
C LEU A 8 7.67 -9.52 -2.74
N PHE A 9 8.26 -8.42 -3.22
CA PHE A 9 7.59 -7.38 -4.02
C PHE A 9 8.03 -7.46 -5.49
N SER A 10 7.16 -7.24 -6.47
CA SER A 10 5.70 -7.37 -6.41
C SER A 10 5.26 -8.32 -7.52
N ALA A 11 4.33 -9.21 -7.18
CA ALA A 11 3.59 -9.98 -8.15
C ALA A 11 2.58 -9.04 -8.82
N VAL A 12 2.61 -9.00 -10.15
CA VAL A 12 1.63 -8.34 -11.02
C VAL A 12 1.12 -9.35 -12.04
N GLU A 13 0.09 -9.02 -12.81
CA GLU A 13 -0.52 -9.92 -13.81
C GLU A 13 0.51 -10.55 -14.78
N ASP A 14 1.56 -9.82 -15.14
CA ASP A 14 2.57 -10.30 -16.08
C ASP A 14 3.64 -11.23 -15.45
N ASN A 15 3.85 -11.15 -14.13
CA ASN A 15 4.97 -11.85 -13.47
C ASN A 15 4.56 -12.71 -12.25
N TYR A 16 3.28 -12.78 -11.88
CA TYR A 16 2.83 -13.46 -10.65
C TYR A 16 3.26 -14.92 -10.56
N LYS A 17 3.46 -15.61 -11.69
CA LYS A 17 3.95 -17.00 -11.71
C LYS A 17 5.35 -17.13 -11.12
N SER A 18 6.29 -16.29 -11.56
CA SER A 18 7.66 -16.38 -11.08
C SER A 18 7.78 -15.92 -9.63
N VAL A 19 7.12 -14.81 -9.28
CA VAL A 19 7.13 -14.26 -7.92
C VAL A 19 6.40 -15.20 -6.95
N GLY A 20 5.23 -15.72 -7.34
CA GLY A 20 4.43 -16.65 -6.53
C GLY A 20 5.15 -17.96 -6.23
N VAL A 21 5.76 -18.58 -7.24
CA VAL A 21 6.55 -19.82 -7.05
C VAL A 21 7.76 -19.56 -6.15
N ALA A 22 8.50 -18.46 -6.37
CA ALA A 22 9.64 -18.11 -5.54
C ALA A 22 9.23 -17.84 -4.08
N GLY A 23 8.10 -17.14 -3.88
CA GLY A 23 7.55 -16.88 -2.56
C GLY A 23 7.20 -18.15 -1.81
N ASN A 24 6.47 -19.05 -2.47
CA ASN A 24 6.01 -20.30 -1.87
C ASN A 24 7.17 -21.25 -1.52
N ALA A 25 8.14 -21.42 -2.42
CA ALA A 25 9.24 -22.37 -2.25
C ALA A 25 10.19 -22.02 -1.08
N ASP A 26 10.44 -20.73 -0.85
CA ASP A 26 11.39 -20.25 0.17
C ASP A 26 10.71 -19.89 1.51
N GLY A 27 9.40 -20.12 1.65
CA GLY A 27 8.63 -19.78 2.86
C GLY A 27 8.51 -18.27 3.06
N HIS A 28 8.28 -17.54 1.98
CA HIS A 28 8.10 -16.09 1.95
C HIS A 28 6.65 -15.72 1.69
N LYS A 29 6.30 -14.47 2.04
CA LYS A 29 5.03 -13.86 1.66
C LYS A 29 5.14 -13.20 0.30
N VAL A 30 4.03 -13.04 -0.39
CA VAL A 30 3.97 -12.44 -1.71
C VAL A 30 3.09 -11.19 -1.67
N SER A 31 3.64 -10.07 -2.11
CA SER A 31 2.86 -8.86 -2.35
C SER A 31 2.22 -8.94 -3.73
N GLY A 32 0.89 -8.91 -3.80
CA GLY A 32 0.13 -8.82 -5.04
C GLY A 32 -0.23 -7.37 -5.34
N GLN A 33 0.42 -6.77 -6.33
CA GLN A 33 0.22 -5.38 -6.71
C GLN A 33 -0.89 -5.22 -7.74
N SER A 34 -1.86 -4.35 -7.44
CA SER A 34 -2.92 -3.93 -8.37
C SER A 34 -2.97 -2.41 -8.55
N ALA A 35 -3.67 -1.96 -9.59
CA ALA A 35 -3.71 -0.54 -9.97
C ALA A 35 -4.98 0.16 -9.46
N VAL A 36 -5.17 0.20 -8.14
CA VAL A 36 -6.33 0.88 -7.50
C VAL A 36 -7.67 0.31 -7.97
N ASP A 37 -7.73 -0.99 -8.27
CA ASP A 37 -8.92 -1.68 -8.74
C ASP A 37 -9.14 -2.99 -7.94
N ILE A 38 -10.35 -3.11 -7.37
CA ILE A 38 -10.78 -4.27 -6.59
C ILE A 38 -10.82 -5.57 -7.40
N ASN A 39 -11.24 -5.51 -8.66
CA ASN A 39 -11.32 -6.70 -9.51
C ASN A 39 -9.93 -7.20 -9.85
N LEU A 40 -8.99 -6.29 -10.14
CA LEU A 40 -7.59 -6.66 -10.37
C LEU A 40 -6.95 -7.26 -9.11
N ALA A 41 -7.19 -6.65 -7.94
CA ALA A 41 -6.73 -7.22 -6.67
C ALA A 41 -7.28 -8.63 -6.44
N LYS A 42 -8.59 -8.82 -6.60
CA LYS A 42 -9.25 -10.12 -6.46
C LYS A 42 -8.72 -11.17 -7.44
N GLN A 43 -8.60 -10.80 -8.72
CA GLN A 43 -8.08 -11.69 -9.75
C GLN A 43 -6.66 -12.14 -9.43
N LEU A 44 -5.79 -11.23 -9.00
CA LEU A 44 -4.42 -11.55 -8.65
C LEU A 44 -4.33 -12.48 -7.42
N ASN A 45 -5.18 -12.28 -6.41
CA ASN A 45 -5.26 -13.17 -5.24
C ASN A 45 -5.69 -14.59 -5.64
N ILE A 46 -6.68 -14.71 -6.52
CA ILE A 46 -7.12 -16.01 -7.08
C ILE A 46 -5.97 -16.69 -7.82
N LEU A 47 -5.27 -15.96 -8.68
CA LEU A 47 -4.15 -16.49 -9.47
C LEU A 47 -3.00 -16.97 -8.59
N LEU A 48 -2.62 -16.20 -7.56
CA LEU A 48 -1.58 -16.60 -6.60
C LEU A 48 -2.00 -17.83 -5.79
N THR A 49 -3.25 -17.90 -5.36
CA THR A 49 -3.79 -19.06 -4.61
C THR A 49 -3.81 -20.31 -5.47
N GLN A 50 -4.18 -20.21 -6.75
CA GLN A 50 -4.16 -21.33 -7.71
C GLN A 50 -2.74 -21.87 -7.98
N LEU A 51 -1.70 -21.04 -7.78
CA LEU A 51 -0.30 -21.48 -7.82
C LEU A 51 0.16 -22.17 -6.52
N GLY A 52 -0.72 -22.29 -5.54
CA GLY A 52 -0.44 -22.93 -4.25
C GLY A 52 0.18 -22.00 -3.20
N VAL A 53 0.17 -20.68 -3.41
CA VAL A 53 0.48 -19.73 -2.34
C VAL A 53 -0.69 -19.74 -1.36
N ASP A 54 -0.41 -20.04 -0.09
CA ASP A 54 -1.43 -19.94 0.95
C ASP A 54 -1.95 -18.50 1.07
N GLY A 55 -3.27 -18.32 1.16
CA GLY A 55 -3.91 -17.00 1.22
C GLY A 55 -3.43 -16.16 2.41
N GLY A 56 -3.08 -16.82 3.53
CA GLY A 56 -2.47 -16.17 4.70
C GLY A 56 -1.05 -15.63 4.47
N ASN A 57 -0.42 -15.97 3.34
CA ASN A 57 0.88 -15.47 2.92
C ASN A 57 0.81 -14.45 1.77
N ILE A 58 -0.40 -14.02 1.38
CA ILE A 58 -0.60 -12.98 0.38
C ILE A 58 -0.87 -11.64 1.08
N ILE A 59 -0.24 -10.57 0.60
CA ILE A 59 -0.53 -9.19 0.99
C ILE A 59 -0.99 -8.44 -0.25
N MET A 60 -2.13 -7.75 -0.18
CA MET A 60 -2.61 -6.93 -1.29
C MET A 60 -1.93 -5.56 -1.27
N ASP A 61 -1.09 -5.30 -2.26
CA ASP A 61 -0.59 -3.96 -2.56
C ASP A 61 -1.54 -3.30 -3.56
N VAL A 62 -2.60 -2.70 -3.07
CA VAL A 62 -3.73 -2.23 -3.91
C VAL A 62 -3.39 -0.96 -4.72
N GLY A 63 -2.13 -0.51 -4.67
CA GLY A 63 -1.70 0.78 -5.15
C GLY A 63 -2.13 1.92 -4.23
N THR A 64 -1.53 3.08 -4.44
CA THR A 64 -1.92 4.32 -3.75
C THR A 64 -1.72 5.50 -4.68
N ALA A 65 -2.04 6.69 -4.18
CA ALA A 65 -1.83 7.98 -4.81
C ALA A 65 -1.57 8.99 -3.69
N ALA A 66 -0.93 10.11 -3.98
CA ALA A 66 -0.79 11.17 -2.98
C ALA A 66 -2.13 11.87 -2.73
N VAL A 67 -2.34 12.39 -1.50
CA VAL A 67 -3.47 13.28 -1.22
C VAL A 67 -3.50 14.45 -2.20
N GLY A 68 -4.68 14.80 -2.72
CA GLY A 68 -4.82 15.83 -3.76
C GLY A 68 -4.53 15.35 -5.19
N TYR A 69 -4.05 14.11 -5.37
CA TYR A 69 -3.70 13.54 -6.67
C TYR A 69 -4.47 12.24 -6.95
N GLY A 70 -5.81 12.27 -6.83
CA GLY A 70 -6.65 11.10 -7.11
C GLY A 70 -6.76 10.11 -5.94
N PHE A 71 -6.37 10.52 -4.73
CA PHE A 71 -6.48 9.69 -3.53
C PHE A 71 -7.91 9.20 -3.26
N GLU A 72 -8.94 9.94 -3.68
CA GLU A 72 -10.34 9.56 -3.57
C GLU A 72 -10.67 8.22 -4.26
N TYR A 73 -9.93 7.86 -5.32
CA TYR A 73 -10.04 6.56 -5.96
C TYR A 73 -9.46 5.45 -5.07
N VAL A 74 -8.33 5.72 -4.42
CA VAL A 74 -7.69 4.80 -3.47
C VAL A 74 -8.61 4.55 -2.28
N ALA A 75 -9.15 5.62 -1.69
CA ALA A 75 -10.11 5.54 -0.59
C ALA A 75 -11.33 4.70 -0.97
N SER A 76 -11.94 5.00 -2.12
CA SER A 76 -13.11 4.27 -2.62
C SER A 76 -12.81 2.78 -2.89
N THR A 77 -11.62 2.47 -3.41
CA THR A 77 -11.21 1.09 -3.66
C THR A 77 -10.98 0.31 -2.36
N MET A 78 -10.30 0.89 -1.37
CA MET A 78 -10.13 0.26 -0.06
C MET A 78 -11.46 0.02 0.65
N ASP A 79 -12.40 0.98 0.60
CA ASP A 79 -13.74 0.82 1.17
C ASP A 79 -14.49 -0.34 0.52
N ARG A 80 -14.45 -0.44 -0.81
CA ARG A 80 -15.08 -1.55 -1.54
C ARG A 80 -14.46 -2.89 -1.19
N ILE A 81 -13.13 -2.97 -1.06
CA ILE A 81 -12.44 -4.19 -0.64
C ILE A 81 -12.91 -4.60 0.76
N ARG A 82 -12.92 -3.66 1.72
CA ARG A 82 -13.36 -3.95 3.10
C ARG A 82 -14.82 -4.34 3.19
N LEU A 83 -15.70 -3.69 2.43
CA LEU A 83 -17.12 -4.04 2.36
C LEU A 83 -17.34 -5.43 1.77
N ALA A 84 -16.61 -5.81 0.73
CA ALA A 84 -16.68 -7.17 0.19
C ALA A 84 -16.12 -8.19 1.18
N ALA A 85 -14.92 -7.95 1.71
CA ALA A 85 -14.22 -8.83 2.64
C ALA A 85 -15.03 -9.11 3.91
N LEU A 86 -15.58 -8.06 4.55
CA LEU A 86 -16.30 -8.17 5.83
C LEU A 86 -17.80 -8.34 5.66
N GLY A 87 -18.42 -7.55 4.77
CA GLY A 87 -19.87 -7.51 4.61
C GLY A 87 -20.42 -8.64 3.76
N GLN A 88 -19.66 -9.07 2.75
CA GLN A 88 -20.06 -10.16 1.84
C GLN A 88 -19.30 -11.47 2.10
N ASN A 89 -18.38 -11.45 3.07
CA ASN A 89 -17.49 -12.57 3.39
C ASN A 89 -16.71 -13.08 2.17
N ASP A 90 -16.26 -12.16 1.32
CA ASP A 90 -15.46 -12.49 0.14
C ASP A 90 -14.02 -12.84 0.54
N THR A 91 -13.73 -14.14 0.65
CA THR A 91 -12.44 -14.65 1.14
C THR A 91 -11.26 -14.29 0.25
N ASP A 92 -11.49 -14.03 -1.04
CA ASP A 92 -10.44 -13.62 -1.98
C ASP A 92 -10.00 -12.15 -1.77
N LEU A 93 -10.67 -11.42 -0.86
CA LEU A 93 -10.37 -10.04 -0.51
C LEU A 93 -10.09 -9.84 0.99
N GLN A 94 -9.97 -10.93 1.76
CA GLN A 94 -9.69 -10.88 3.21
C GLN A 94 -8.20 -10.80 3.56
N MET A 95 -7.32 -10.76 2.55
CA MET A 95 -5.88 -10.57 2.74
C MET A 95 -5.58 -9.18 3.32
N PRO A 96 -4.48 -8.99 4.07
CA PRO A 96 -4.07 -7.67 4.54
C PRO A 96 -3.76 -6.72 3.37
N ILE A 97 -4.10 -5.44 3.53
CA ILE A 97 -3.78 -4.37 2.58
C ILE A 97 -2.48 -3.69 2.99
N MET A 98 -1.63 -3.41 2.01
CA MET A 98 -0.44 -2.59 2.15
C MET A 98 -0.46 -1.50 1.07
N THR A 99 0.09 -0.33 1.38
CA THR A 99 0.20 0.77 0.41
C THR A 99 1.59 1.40 0.44
N ASN A 100 2.21 1.52 -0.74
CA ASN A 100 3.50 2.18 -0.88
C ASN A 100 3.33 3.70 -1.07
N VAL A 101 3.30 4.43 0.05
CA VAL A 101 3.00 5.86 0.09
C VAL A 101 4.17 6.72 -0.38
N GLY A 102 5.40 6.32 -0.04
CA GLY A 102 6.57 7.16 -0.24
C GLY A 102 6.92 7.42 -1.71
N ASP A 103 6.59 6.53 -2.63
CA ASP A 103 6.79 6.78 -4.07
C ASP A 103 5.82 7.85 -4.59
N GLU A 104 4.55 7.77 -4.19
CA GLU A 104 3.52 8.70 -4.64
C GLU A 104 3.67 10.09 -4.00
N ALA A 105 3.85 10.14 -2.67
CA ALA A 105 3.90 11.40 -1.94
C ALA A 105 5.11 12.26 -2.30
N TRP A 106 6.24 11.64 -2.64
CA TRP A 106 7.46 12.35 -3.05
C TRP A 106 7.55 12.57 -4.58
N GLY A 107 6.50 12.23 -5.33
CA GLY A 107 6.41 12.48 -6.78
C GLY A 107 5.62 13.73 -7.15
N VAL A 108 4.92 14.35 -6.20
CA VAL A 108 4.02 15.49 -6.43
C VAL A 108 4.73 16.84 -6.28
N LYS A 109 4.17 17.87 -6.91
CA LYS A 109 4.76 19.22 -6.95
C LYS A 109 4.94 19.81 -5.55
N GLU A 110 3.99 19.57 -4.67
CA GLU A 110 3.99 20.03 -3.28
C GLU A 110 5.10 19.39 -2.46
N ALA A 111 5.72 18.29 -2.90
CA ALA A 111 6.90 17.70 -2.26
C ALA A 111 8.22 18.08 -2.97
N VAL A 112 8.20 18.26 -4.29
CA VAL A 112 9.45 18.40 -5.08
C VAL A 112 9.79 19.82 -5.54
N PHE A 113 8.82 20.73 -5.62
CA PHE A 113 9.09 22.11 -6.01
C PHE A 113 9.87 22.82 -4.91
N THR A 114 10.96 23.46 -5.33
CA THR A 114 11.80 24.29 -4.48
C THR A 114 11.06 25.53 -3.98
N GLU A 115 11.60 26.18 -2.96
CA GLU A 115 11.06 27.44 -2.45
C GLU A 115 11.17 28.59 -3.49
N GLU A 116 12.03 28.48 -4.50
CA GLU A 116 12.10 29.44 -5.60
C GLU A 116 10.98 29.21 -6.64
N GLU A 117 10.64 27.95 -6.90
CA GLU A 117 9.59 27.57 -7.86
C GLU A 117 8.18 27.81 -7.32
N ALA A 118 7.99 27.69 -6.00
CA ALA A 118 6.73 27.97 -5.32
C ALA A 118 6.94 28.69 -3.97
N PRO A 119 7.32 29.99 -3.98
CA PRO A 119 7.62 30.75 -2.76
C PRO A 119 6.45 30.85 -1.77
N GLU A 120 5.23 30.80 -2.27
CA GLU A 120 4.00 30.90 -1.47
C GLU A 120 3.64 29.60 -0.73
N TRP A 121 4.30 28.48 -1.04
CA TRP A 121 4.05 27.18 -0.40
C TRP A 121 4.91 26.96 0.85
N GLY A 122 5.91 27.81 1.11
CA GLY A 122 6.79 27.68 2.26
C GLY A 122 7.76 26.50 2.14
N ASN A 123 8.28 26.05 3.28
CA ASN A 123 9.44 25.17 3.31
C ASN A 123 9.20 23.83 2.60
N GLN A 124 10.10 23.48 1.69
CA GLN A 124 9.95 22.30 0.85
C GLN A 124 9.97 20.98 1.64
N GLU A 125 10.90 20.86 2.60
CA GLU A 125 11.06 19.64 3.39
C GLU A 125 9.84 19.39 4.27
N GLU A 126 9.37 20.43 4.98
CA GLU A 126 8.15 20.38 5.79
C GLU A 126 6.92 19.96 4.96
N ARG A 127 6.78 20.50 3.74
CA ARG A 127 5.69 20.12 2.83
C ARG A 127 5.80 18.67 2.37
N GLY A 128 6.98 18.21 1.97
CA GLY A 128 7.18 16.83 1.53
C GLY A 128 6.84 15.82 2.64
N ILE A 129 7.27 16.11 3.87
CA ILE A 129 6.91 15.32 5.06
C ILE A 129 5.39 15.38 5.28
N ALA A 130 4.77 16.56 5.20
CA ALA A 130 3.33 16.71 5.38
C ALA A 130 2.51 15.93 4.33
N MET A 131 2.96 15.90 3.07
CA MET A 131 2.32 15.12 2.00
C MET A 131 2.39 13.61 2.27
N GLU A 132 3.56 13.11 2.67
CA GLU A 132 3.74 11.70 3.00
C GLU A 132 2.95 11.29 4.25
N VAL A 133 2.97 12.11 5.31
CA VAL A 133 2.18 11.89 6.52
C VAL A 133 0.69 11.90 6.21
N SER A 134 0.20 12.88 5.47
CA SER A 134 -1.24 13.00 5.16
C SER A 134 -1.73 11.82 4.32
N THR A 135 -0.92 11.38 3.36
CA THR A 135 -1.23 10.21 2.52
C THR A 135 -1.21 8.93 3.34
N ALA A 136 -0.17 8.71 4.15
CA ALA A 136 -0.06 7.50 4.98
C ALA A 136 -1.17 7.42 6.04
N ALA A 137 -1.50 8.53 6.71
CA ALA A 137 -2.60 8.59 7.66
C ALA A 137 -3.94 8.27 6.99
N SER A 138 -4.18 8.83 5.80
CA SER A 138 -5.38 8.55 5.01
C SER A 138 -5.47 7.09 4.56
N CYS A 139 -4.35 6.48 4.13
CA CYS A 139 -4.29 5.05 3.81
C CYS A 139 -4.62 4.17 5.02
N LEU A 140 -4.08 4.48 6.20
CA LEU A 140 -4.32 3.73 7.44
C LEU A 140 -5.78 3.81 7.88
N ILE A 141 -6.39 5.01 7.84
CA ILE A 141 -7.81 5.20 8.16
C ILE A 141 -8.71 4.51 7.13
N GLY A 142 -8.35 4.59 5.85
CA GLY A 142 -9.02 3.87 4.76
C GLY A 142 -8.86 2.35 4.84
N GLY A 143 -7.98 1.87 5.73
CA GLY A 143 -7.94 0.48 6.15
C GLY A 143 -6.76 -0.32 5.63
N SER A 144 -5.69 0.35 5.19
CA SER A 144 -4.38 -0.29 5.04
C SER A 144 -3.90 -0.87 6.37
N ASN A 145 -3.39 -2.10 6.35
CA ASN A 145 -2.78 -2.74 7.51
C ASN A 145 -1.30 -2.35 7.67
N ALA A 146 -0.64 -1.97 6.57
CA ALA A 146 0.72 -1.48 6.57
C ALA A 146 0.87 -0.36 5.53
N VAL A 147 1.80 0.57 5.80
CA VAL A 147 2.18 1.63 4.88
C VAL A 147 3.71 1.65 4.75
N ILE A 148 4.20 1.91 3.54
CA ILE A 148 5.64 2.11 3.28
C ILE A 148 5.88 3.60 3.09
N VAL A 149 6.74 4.17 3.92
CA VAL A 149 7.16 5.58 3.88
C VAL A 149 8.67 5.66 3.71
N LYS A 150 9.16 6.76 3.13
CA LYS A 150 10.58 7.05 2.87
C LYS A 150 11.19 7.92 3.96
N HIS A 151 10.51 8.99 4.40
CA HIS A 151 11.14 9.95 5.30
C HIS A 151 11.07 9.49 6.77
N PRO A 152 12.20 9.51 7.51
CA PRO A 152 12.24 9.04 8.89
C PRO A 152 11.34 9.84 9.83
N GLU A 153 11.14 11.14 9.57
CA GLU A 153 10.21 11.96 10.36
C GLU A 153 8.75 11.54 10.11
N SER A 154 8.36 11.29 8.85
CA SER A 154 7.05 10.73 8.52
C SER A 154 6.82 9.41 9.25
N ALA A 155 7.83 8.52 9.30
CA ALA A 155 7.74 7.26 10.02
C ALA A 155 7.51 7.45 11.53
N LYS A 156 8.15 8.43 12.16
CA LYS A 156 7.91 8.75 13.59
C LYS A 156 6.50 9.26 13.83
N VAL A 157 6.04 10.21 12.99
CA VAL A 157 4.71 10.79 13.10
C VAL A 157 3.63 9.73 12.91
N ILE A 158 3.75 8.90 11.88
CA ILE A 158 2.80 7.81 11.61
C ILE A 158 2.81 6.75 12.71
N LYS A 159 3.98 6.42 13.27
CA LYS A 159 4.06 5.51 14.42
C LYS A 159 3.32 6.06 15.64
N ASN A 160 3.40 7.36 15.90
CA ASN A 160 2.63 7.98 16.98
C ASN A 160 1.14 8.01 16.65
N PHE A 161 0.77 8.38 15.42
CA PHE A 161 -0.61 8.35 14.96
C PHE A 161 -1.28 6.96 15.16
N ILE A 162 -0.59 5.88 14.79
CA ILE A 162 -1.09 4.51 14.99
C ILE A 162 -1.29 4.20 16.48
N LYS A 163 -0.38 4.63 17.36
CA LYS A 163 -0.54 4.43 18.82
C LYS A 163 -1.79 5.12 19.33
N GLU A 164 -1.98 6.38 18.99
CA GLU A 164 -3.15 7.17 19.44
C GLU A 164 -4.48 6.59 18.92
N LEU A 165 -4.48 5.95 17.74
CA LEU A 165 -5.68 5.29 17.20
C LEU A 165 -6.05 3.99 17.94
N VAL A 166 -5.07 3.24 18.43
CA VAL A 166 -5.29 1.92 19.05
C VAL A 166 -5.53 2.03 20.57
N GLY A 167 -5.07 3.11 21.21
CA GLY A 167 -5.16 3.33 22.66
C GLY A 167 -4.01 2.69 23.42
#